data_AF-A0A4W5N4B5-F1
#
_entry.id   AF-A0A4W5N4B5-F1
#
_cell.length_a   1.000
_cell.length_b   1.000
_cell.length_c   1.000
_cell.angle_alpha   90.00
_cell.angle_beta   90.00
_cell.angle_gamma   90.00
#
_symmetry.space_group_name_H-M   'P 1'
#
loop_
_entity.id
_entity.type
_entity.pdbx_description
1 polymer ?
#
loop_
_entity_poly.entity_id
_entity_poly.type
_entity_poly.pdbx_seq_one_letter_code
_entity_poly.pdbx_strand_id
1 'polypeptide(L)'
;SKSIKLINKAPYHPQVNIILSTLIEELKKAQERKPGEYSGAPGEVACDVCTERKLKAQKSCLVCLASYCETHLGPHTSAGRLKGHRLVAPVKDLDGRACLTHGRPLELYSRAEGRCVCALCVEEGHEVISVEMEWDRKKVSYFQWVFMLSYIKLVQ
;
A
#
# COMPACT_ATOMS: atom_id res chain seq x y z
N SER A 1 38.59 69.10 30.75
CA SER A 1 37.56 68.27 31.41
C SER A 1 36.41 68.00 30.46
N LYS A 2 36.35 66.81 29.86
CA LYS A 2 35.12 66.28 29.23
C LYS A 2 35.05 64.80 29.54
N SER A 3 34.20 64.43 30.50
CA SER A 3 33.97 63.04 30.89
C SER A 3 33.01 62.39 29.89
N ILE A 4 33.46 61.35 29.20
CA ILE A 4 32.62 60.51 28.34
C ILE A 4 31.79 59.61 29.26
N LYS A 5 30.46 59.80 29.27
CA LYS A 5 29.55 58.91 30.00
C LYS A 5 29.34 57.65 29.16
N LEU A 6 29.80 56.50 29.67
CA LEU A 6 29.45 55.20 29.11
C LEU A 6 27.95 54.94 29.35
N ILE A 7 27.20 54.82 28.26
CA ILE A 7 25.81 54.38 28.26
C ILE A 7 25.80 52.86 28.34
N ASN A 8 25.57 52.31 29.53
CA ASN A 8 25.31 50.89 29.70
C ASN A 8 23.96 50.55 29.04
N LYS A 9 23.99 49.96 27.84
CA LYS A 9 22.79 49.38 27.22
C LYS A 9 22.43 48.12 28.00
N ALA A 10 21.22 48.09 28.56
CA ALA A 10 20.71 46.92 29.27
C ALA A 10 20.68 45.69 28.34
N PRO A 11 20.92 44.47 28.85
CA PRO A 11 20.90 43.26 28.04
C PRO A 11 19.52 43.06 27.40
N TYR A 12 19.49 42.81 26.10
CA TYR A 12 18.26 42.47 25.39
C TYR A 12 17.75 41.10 25.89
N HIS A 13 16.60 41.10 26.55
CA HIS A 13 15.92 39.88 26.98
C HIS A 13 14.73 39.64 26.04
N PRO A 14 14.82 38.69 25.08
CA PRO A 14 13.72 38.39 24.18
C PRO A 14 12.52 37.92 25.00
N GLN A 15 11.40 38.63 24.88
CA GLN A 15 10.13 38.24 25.48
C GLN A 15 9.52 37.15 24.60
N VAL A 16 9.52 35.91 25.08
CA VAL A 16 8.88 34.80 24.37
C VAL A 16 7.37 34.97 24.54
N ASN A 17 6.65 35.09 23.43
CA ASN A 17 5.19 35.11 23.46
C ASN A 17 4.69 33.70 23.80
N ILE A 18 4.35 33.49 25.07
CA ILE A 18 3.92 32.21 25.63
C ILE A 18 2.77 31.62 24.82
N ILE A 19 1.81 32.45 24.40
CA ILE A 19 0.63 32.01 23.62
C ILE A 19 1.09 31.45 22.27
N LEU A 20 2.00 32.16 21.60
CA LEU A 20 2.54 31.75 20.30
C LEU A 20 3.35 30.43 20.42
N SER A 21 4.12 30.26 21.49
CA SER A 21 4.81 28.99 21.74
C SER A 21 3.84 27.83 22.00
N THR A 22 2.77 28.06 22.76
CA THR A 22 1.76 27.03 23.04
C THR A 22 1.03 26.62 21.77
N LEU A 23 0.62 27.58 20.92
CA LEU A 23 -0.02 27.29 19.64
C LEU A 23 0.90 26.50 18.70
N ILE A 24 2.21 26.80 18.68
CA ILE A 24 3.20 26.04 17.89
C ILE A 24 3.35 24.61 18.42
N GLU A 25 3.33 24.39 19.74
CA GLU A 25 3.37 23.06 20.33
C GLU A 25 2.12 22.23 20.03
N GLU A 26 0.94 22.85 20.07
CA GLU A 26 -0.32 22.20 19.70
C GLU A 26 -0.36 21.84 18.20
N LEU A 27 0.11 22.75 17.34
CA LEU A 27 0.28 22.46 15.91
C LEU A 27 1.24 21.31 15.68
N LYS A 28 2.39 21.28 16.37
CA LYS A 28 3.36 20.18 16.28
C LYS A 28 2.73 18.85 16.71
N LYS A 29 2.01 18.81 17.83
CA LYS A 29 1.29 17.60 18.29
C LYS A 29 0.17 17.18 17.35
N ALA A 30 -0.54 18.14 16.73
CA ALA A 30 -1.55 17.85 15.72
C ALA A 30 -0.91 17.33 14.41
N GLN A 31 0.33 17.72 14.14
CA GLN A 31 1.11 17.32 12.97
C GLN A 31 1.94 16.04 13.20
N GLU A 32 2.09 15.62 14.46
CA GLU A 32 2.61 14.29 14.82
C GLU A 32 1.65 13.22 14.32
N ARG A 33 1.96 12.71 13.13
CA ARG A 33 1.27 11.57 12.53
C ARG A 33 1.38 10.38 13.46
N LYS A 34 0.25 9.74 13.74
CA LYS A 34 0.26 8.54 14.57
C LYS A 34 0.99 7.42 13.82
N PRO A 35 1.77 6.56 14.51
CA PRO A 35 2.36 5.38 13.89
C PRO A 35 1.28 4.55 13.18
N GLY A 36 1.47 4.30 11.88
CA GLY A 36 0.53 3.54 11.07
C GLY A 36 -0.56 4.35 10.37
N GLU A 37 -0.57 5.68 10.49
CA GLU A 37 -1.40 6.55 9.65
C GLU A 37 -0.97 6.47 8.18
N TYR A 38 -1.93 6.46 7.25
CA TYR A 38 -1.62 6.45 5.83
C TYR A 38 -1.09 7.82 5.43
N SER A 39 0.14 7.86 4.93
CA SER A 39 0.82 9.11 4.57
C SER A 39 0.76 9.41 3.07
N GLY A 40 0.37 8.43 2.25
CA GLY A 40 0.44 8.51 0.80
C GLY A 40 1.86 8.30 0.24
N ALA A 41 2.81 7.88 1.07
CA ALA A 41 4.17 7.61 0.62
C ALA A 41 4.19 6.51 -0.46
N PRO A 42 5.19 6.53 -1.36
CA PRO A 42 5.33 5.51 -2.39
C PRO A 42 5.32 4.09 -1.81
N GLY A 43 4.44 3.24 -2.35
CA GLY A 43 4.26 1.86 -1.88
C GLY A 43 3.28 1.69 -0.72
N GLU A 44 2.78 2.77 -0.11
CA GLU A 44 1.70 2.66 0.87
C GLU A 44 0.35 2.46 0.19
N VAL A 45 -0.48 1.63 0.82
CA VAL A 45 -1.87 1.40 0.46
C VAL A 45 -2.74 1.81 1.64
N ALA A 46 -3.83 2.51 1.38
CA ALA A 46 -4.77 2.93 2.41
C ALA A 46 -5.68 1.74 2.80
N CYS A 47 -6.16 1.72 4.04
CA CYS A 47 -7.22 0.80 4.43
C CYS A 47 -8.57 1.25 3.85
N ASP A 48 -9.28 0.34 3.19
CA ASP A 48 -10.57 0.65 2.55
C ASP A 48 -11.70 0.82 3.56
N VAL A 49 -11.60 0.18 4.73
CA VAL A 49 -12.65 0.17 5.77
C VAL A 49 -12.63 1.42 6.65
N CYS A 50 -11.46 2.04 6.89
CA CYS A 50 -11.38 3.29 7.65
C CYS A 50 -12.23 4.38 6.99
N THR A 51 -13.12 5.05 7.72
CA THR A 51 -14.01 6.08 7.14
C THR A 51 -13.41 7.48 7.16
N GLU A 52 -12.75 7.86 8.26
CA GLU A 52 -12.20 9.20 8.44
C GLU A 52 -10.68 9.22 8.20
N ARG A 53 -9.91 8.92 9.24
CA ARG A 53 -8.45 8.83 9.16
C ARG A 53 -8.06 7.47 8.63
N LYS A 54 -7.62 7.45 7.38
CA LYS A 54 -7.11 6.24 6.73
C LYS A 54 -5.83 5.80 7.41
N LEU A 55 -5.79 4.53 7.82
CA LEU A 55 -4.57 3.89 8.30
C LEU A 55 -3.89 3.15 7.15
N LYS A 56 -2.58 2.94 7.27
CA LYS A 56 -1.81 2.13 6.33
C LYS A 56 -2.31 0.69 6.38
N ALA A 57 -2.63 0.13 5.21
CA ALA A 57 -2.99 -1.26 5.08
C ALA A 57 -1.76 -2.16 5.34
N GLN A 58 -2.00 -3.27 6.02
CA GLN A 58 -1.00 -4.30 6.29
C GLN A 58 -1.18 -5.50 5.35
N LYS A 59 -2.41 -5.76 4.92
CA LYS A 59 -2.75 -6.84 3.98
C LYS A 59 -3.86 -6.42 3.04
N SER A 60 -3.90 -7.04 1.86
CA SER A 60 -5.06 -7.01 0.97
C SER A 60 -5.64 -8.41 0.85
N CYS A 61 -6.96 -8.51 0.80
CA CYS A 61 -7.68 -9.74 0.54
C CYS A 61 -8.03 -9.82 -0.95
N LEU A 62 -7.61 -10.91 -1.61
CA LEU A 62 -7.89 -11.11 -3.03
C LEU A 62 -9.35 -11.51 -3.32
N VAL A 63 -10.06 -12.01 -2.30
CA VAL A 63 -11.47 -12.40 -2.41
C VAL A 63 -12.39 -11.19 -2.21
N CYS A 64 -12.17 -10.41 -1.16
CA CYS A 64 -12.94 -9.21 -0.87
C CYS A 64 -12.57 -8.03 -1.78
N LEU A 65 -11.42 -8.11 -2.47
CA LEU A 65 -10.84 -7.02 -3.25
C LEU A 65 -10.71 -5.74 -2.42
N ALA A 66 -10.23 -5.88 -1.18
CA ALA A 66 -10.08 -4.79 -0.23
C ALA A 66 -8.80 -4.92 0.61
N SER A 67 -8.32 -3.78 1.09
CA SER A 67 -7.11 -3.59 1.89
C SER A 67 -7.45 -3.20 3.33
N TYR A 68 -6.76 -3.84 4.27
CA TYR A 68 -7.06 -3.75 5.71
C TYR A 68 -5.83 -3.29 6.49
N CYS A 69 -6.01 -2.29 7.37
CA CYS A 69 -5.06 -2.00 8.43
C CYS A 69 -5.17 -3.03 9.56
N GLU A 70 -4.24 -3.00 10.52
CA GLU A 70 -4.17 -3.98 11.62
C GLU A 70 -5.50 -4.15 12.36
N THR A 71 -6.18 -3.04 12.67
CA THR A 71 -7.44 -3.04 13.43
C THR A 71 -8.57 -3.74 12.67
N HIS A 72 -8.64 -3.56 11.35
CA HIS A 72 -9.66 -4.17 10.51
C HIS A 72 -9.27 -5.57 10.02
N LEU A 73 -7.99 -5.94 10.12
CA LEU A 73 -7.49 -7.25 9.77
C LEU A 73 -7.84 -8.30 10.83
N GLY A 74 -7.88 -7.93 12.12
CA GLY A 74 -8.22 -8.83 13.23
C GLY A 74 -9.54 -9.58 13.04
N PRO A 75 -10.67 -8.90 12.77
CA PRO A 75 -11.94 -9.57 12.46
C PRO A 75 -11.86 -10.45 11.21
N HIS A 76 -11.08 -10.04 10.20
CA HIS A 76 -10.95 -10.77 8.95
C HIS A 76 -10.20 -12.11 9.10
N THR A 77 -9.25 -12.19 10.03
CA THR A 77 -8.49 -13.43 10.29
C THR A 77 -9.15 -14.33 11.36
N SER A 78 -10.00 -13.76 12.22
CA SER A 78 -10.66 -14.49 13.31
C SER A 78 -12.09 -14.97 12.98
N ALA A 79 -12.84 -14.24 12.15
CA ALA A 79 -14.19 -14.63 11.77
C ALA A 79 -14.20 -15.89 10.90
N GLY A 80 -14.97 -16.91 11.29
CA GLY A 80 -14.98 -18.22 10.62
C GLY A 80 -15.27 -18.17 9.11
N ARG A 81 -16.11 -17.23 8.66
CA ARG A 81 -16.43 -17.04 7.22
C ARG A 81 -15.29 -16.39 6.42
N LEU A 82 -14.41 -15.61 7.06
CA LEU A 82 -13.37 -14.82 6.39
C LEU A 82 -11.97 -15.44 6.55
N LYS A 83 -11.78 -16.32 7.53
CA LYS A 83 -10.49 -16.95 7.85
C LYS A 83 -9.86 -17.71 6.67
N GLY A 84 -10.68 -18.23 5.75
CA GLY A 84 -10.20 -18.94 4.55
C GLY A 84 -9.80 -18.03 3.39
N HIS A 85 -10.05 -16.73 3.48
CA HIS A 85 -9.71 -15.80 2.40
C HIS A 85 -8.20 -15.60 2.30
N ARG A 86 -7.70 -15.53 1.06
CA ARG A 86 -6.28 -15.31 0.79
C ARG A 86 -5.89 -13.85 1.05
N LEU A 87 -5.02 -13.65 2.02
CA LEU A 87 -4.42 -12.36 2.37
C LEU A 87 -2.99 -12.27 1.84
N VAL A 88 -2.66 -11.19 1.15
CA VAL A 88 -1.34 -10.92 0.57
C VAL A 88 -0.79 -9.58 1.06
N ALA A 89 0.47 -9.27 0.71
CA ALA A 89 1.02 -7.93 0.93
C ALA A 89 0.10 -6.87 0.28
N PRO A 90 0.05 -5.63 0.81
CA PRO A 90 -0.86 -4.61 0.30
C PRO A 90 -0.68 -4.39 -1.20
N VAL A 91 -1.79 -4.41 -1.93
CA VAL A 91 -1.83 -4.21 -3.38
C VAL A 91 -2.47 -2.86 -3.65
N LYS A 92 -1.75 -1.99 -4.39
CA LYS A 92 -2.22 -0.63 -4.68
C LYS A 92 -3.42 -0.60 -5.64
N ASP A 93 -3.41 -1.48 -6.64
CA ASP A 93 -4.45 -1.60 -7.65
C ASP A 93 -5.11 -2.98 -7.55
N LEU A 94 -6.19 -3.05 -6.78
CA LEU A 94 -7.02 -4.24 -6.65
C LEU A 94 -8.07 -4.33 -7.77
N ASP A 95 -8.45 -3.21 -8.37
CA ASP A 95 -9.41 -3.16 -9.48
C ASP A 95 -8.85 -3.85 -10.72
N GLY A 96 -7.54 -3.74 -10.98
CA GLY A 96 -6.85 -4.51 -12.00
C GLY A 96 -6.86 -6.03 -11.78
N ARG A 97 -7.30 -6.50 -10.60
CA ARG A 97 -7.49 -7.92 -10.26
C ARG A 97 -8.96 -8.32 -10.20
N ALA A 98 -9.86 -7.42 -10.57
CA ALA A 98 -11.30 -7.63 -10.58
C ALA A 98 -11.83 -7.68 -12.01
N CYS A 99 -12.81 -8.55 -12.24
CA CYS A 99 -13.65 -8.47 -13.41
C CYS A 99 -14.63 -7.31 -13.22
N LEU A 100 -14.48 -6.23 -14.00
CA LEU A 100 -15.35 -5.04 -13.88
C LEU A 100 -16.81 -5.33 -14.26
N THR A 101 -17.06 -6.33 -15.09
CA THR A 101 -18.42 -6.75 -15.47
C THR A 101 -19.14 -7.47 -14.34
N HIS A 102 -18.42 -8.30 -13.58
CA HIS A 102 -19.02 -9.21 -12.60
C HIS A 102 -18.70 -8.86 -11.14
N GLY A 103 -17.78 -7.92 -10.90
CA GLY A 103 -17.28 -7.58 -9.56
C GLY A 103 -16.60 -8.76 -8.85
N ARG A 104 -16.02 -9.70 -9.60
CA ARG A 104 -15.42 -10.93 -9.07
C ARG A 104 -13.90 -10.94 -9.28
N PRO A 105 -13.13 -11.58 -8.37
CA PRO A 105 -11.71 -11.78 -8.57
C PRO A 105 -11.36 -12.51 -9.87
N LEU A 106 -10.26 -12.09 -10.51
CA LEU A 106 -9.68 -12.75 -11.68
C LEU A 106 -8.75 -13.89 -11.24
N GLU A 107 -9.34 -15.03 -10.85
CA GLU A 107 -8.61 -16.19 -10.30
C GLU A 107 -8.21 -17.23 -11.36
N LEU A 108 -8.75 -17.12 -12.57
CA LEU A 108 -8.53 -18.06 -13.67
C LEU A 108 -7.80 -17.40 -14.84
N TYR A 109 -7.10 -18.20 -15.64
CA TYR A 109 -6.47 -17.79 -16.88
C TYR A 109 -7.05 -18.59 -18.05
N SER A 110 -7.65 -17.87 -19.01
CA SER A 110 -8.12 -18.43 -20.28
C SER A 110 -6.94 -18.51 -21.22
N ARG A 111 -6.55 -19.72 -21.63
CA ARG A 111 -5.48 -19.90 -22.63
C ARG A 111 -5.92 -19.49 -24.02
N ALA A 112 -7.20 -19.69 -24.35
CA ALA A 112 -7.78 -19.29 -25.62
C ALA A 112 -7.70 -17.77 -25.84
N GLU A 113 -7.99 -16.99 -24.78
CA GLU A 113 -8.02 -15.52 -24.84
C GLU A 113 -6.72 -14.87 -24.34
N GLY A 114 -5.80 -15.65 -23.78
CA GLY A 114 -4.52 -15.17 -23.27
C GLY A 114 -4.62 -14.21 -22.08
N ARG A 115 -5.74 -14.20 -21.34
CA ARG A 115 -6.02 -13.23 -20.27
C ARG A 115 -6.57 -13.87 -18.99
N CYS A 116 -6.46 -13.15 -17.88
CA CYS A 116 -7.12 -13.55 -16.63
C CYS A 116 -8.63 -13.26 -16.70
N VAL A 117 -9.44 -14.18 -16.17
CA VAL A 117 -10.90 -14.16 -16.20
C VAL A 117 -11.45 -14.52 -14.81
N CYS A 118 -12.67 -14.08 -14.51
CA CYS A 118 -13.38 -14.54 -13.31
C CYS A 118 -14.17 -15.83 -13.61
N ALA A 119 -14.65 -16.51 -12.58
CA ALA A 119 -15.42 -17.76 -12.72
C ALA A 119 -16.69 -17.61 -13.59
N LEU A 120 -17.29 -16.43 -13.67
CA LEU A 120 -18.48 -16.17 -14.51
C LEU A 120 -18.15 -15.86 -15.97
N CYS A 121 -16.88 -15.59 -16.30
CA CYS A 121 -16.43 -15.34 -17.67
C CYS A 121 -15.97 -16.63 -18.37
N VAL A 122 -16.05 -17.79 -17.72
CA VAL A 122 -15.65 -19.06 -18.32
C VAL A 122 -16.73 -19.50 -19.30
N GLU A 123 -16.38 -19.56 -20.57
CA GLU A 123 -17.24 -20.11 -21.62
C GLU A 123 -17.12 -21.64 -21.69
N GLU A 124 -18.20 -22.33 -22.04
CA GLU A 124 -18.19 -23.80 -22.17
C GLU A 124 -17.21 -24.24 -23.25
N GLY A 125 -16.28 -25.13 -22.88
CA GLY A 125 -15.29 -25.72 -23.80
C GLY A 125 -13.95 -25.00 -23.88
N HIS A 126 -13.78 -23.84 -23.24
CA HIS A 126 -12.47 -23.18 -23.16
C HIS A 126 -11.62 -23.74 -22.01
N GLU A 127 -10.37 -24.13 -22.31
CA GLU A 127 -9.41 -24.55 -21.29
C GLU A 127 -9.04 -23.35 -20.40
N VAL A 128 -9.42 -23.44 -19.12
CA VAL A 128 -9.03 -22.51 -18.08
C VAL A 128 -8.17 -23.21 -17.03
N ILE A 129 -7.15 -22.53 -16.56
CA ILE A 129 -6.29 -22.97 -15.45
C ILE A 129 -6.26 -21.88 -14.38
N SER A 130 -5.75 -22.17 -13.18
CA SER A 130 -5.59 -21.11 -12.17
C SER A 130 -4.51 -20.11 -12.61
N VAL A 131 -4.66 -18.86 -12.18
CA VAL A 131 -3.66 -17.81 -12.45
C VAL A 131 -2.30 -18.19 -11.84
N GLU A 132 -2.26 -18.85 -10.68
CA GLU A 132 -1.00 -19.31 -10.08
C GLU A 132 -0.28 -20.32 -10.98
N MET A 133 -0.99 -21.31 -11.52
CA MET A 133 -0.38 -22.33 -12.38
C MET A 133 0.21 -21.72 -13.65
N GLU A 134 -0.51 -20.80 -14.30
CA GLU A 134 0.01 -20.13 -15.48
C GLU A 134 1.21 -19.24 -15.16
N TRP A 135 1.17 -18.53 -14.03
CA TRP A 135 2.27 -17.70 -13.58
C TRP A 135 3.54 -18.52 -13.37
N ASP A 136 3.46 -19.65 -12.66
CA ASP A 136 4.62 -20.51 -12.40
C ASP A 136 5.22 -21.04 -13.69
N ARG A 137 4.39 -21.44 -14.66
CA ARG A 137 4.83 -21.86 -16.00
C ARG A 137 5.58 -20.76 -16.73
N LYS A 138 5.02 -19.55 -16.80
CA LYS A 138 5.65 -18.39 -17.48
C LYS A 138 6.93 -17.95 -16.76
N LYS A 139 6.95 -18.03 -15.43
CA LYS A 139 8.10 -17.62 -14.61
C LYS A 139 9.33 -18.50 -14.90
N VAL A 140 9.15 -19.81 -15.01
CA VAL A 140 10.23 -20.74 -15.41
C VAL A 140 10.77 -20.37 -16.79
N SER A 141 9.88 -20.15 -17.76
CA SER A 141 10.28 -19.72 -19.12
C SER A 141 11.03 -18.39 -19.12
N TYR A 142 10.56 -17.41 -18.34
CA TYR A 142 11.23 -16.10 -18.20
C TYR A 142 12.62 -16.24 -17.58
N PHE A 143 12.77 -16.99 -16.48
CA PHE A 143 14.07 -17.21 -15.88
C PHE A 143 15.01 -17.92 -16.85
N GLN A 144 14.55 -18.98 -17.52
CA GLN A 144 15.33 -19.66 -18.55
C GLN A 144 15.80 -18.70 -19.64
N TRP A 145 14.92 -17.80 -20.09
CA TRP A 145 15.25 -16.80 -21.10
C TRP A 145 16.26 -15.76 -20.59
N VAL A 146 16.10 -15.26 -19.35
CA VAL A 146 17.06 -14.36 -18.71
C VAL A 146 18.43 -15.02 -18.56
N PHE A 147 18.47 -16.28 -18.09
CA PHE A 147 19.71 -17.04 -17.98
C PHE A 147 20.37 -17.24 -19.35
N MET A 148 19.59 -17.55 -20.39
CA MET A 148 20.10 -17.71 -21.74
C MET A 148 20.68 -16.39 -22.29
N LEU A 149 20.00 -15.26 -22.07
CA LEU A 149 20.51 -13.94 -22.47
C LEU A 149 21.78 -13.54 -21.72
N SER A 150 21.85 -13.82 -20.41
CA SER A 150 23.06 -13.62 -19.63
C SER A 150 24.21 -14.47 -20.12
N TYR A 151 23.95 -15.74 -20.47
CA TYR A 151 24.95 -16.61 -21.07
C TYR A 151 25.44 -16.07 -22.42
N ILE A 152 24.54 -15.69 -23.33
CA ILE A 152 24.91 -15.12 -24.64
C ILE A 152 25.81 -13.88 -24.49
N LYS A 153 25.53 -12.99 -23.52
CA LYS A 153 26.38 -11.84 -23.19
C LYS A 153 27.75 -12.20 -22.62
N LEU A 154 27.94 -13.41 -22.07
CA LEU A 154 29.20 -13.87 -21.49
C LEU A 154 30.09 -14.58 -22.52
N VAL A 155 29.52 -15.07 -23.64
CA VAL A 155 30.27 -15.79 -24.69
C VAL A 155 30.50 -14.97 -25.97
N GLN A 156 30.06 -13.71 -26.00
CA GLN A 156 30.36 -12.71 -27.03
C GLN A 156 31.24 -11.61 -26.44
#